data_AF-A0AAE4C2G2-F1
#
_entry.id   AF-A0AAE4C2G2-F1
#
_cell.length_a   1.000
_cell.length_b   1.000
_cell.length_c   1.000
_cell.angle_alpha   90.00
_cell.angle_beta   90.00
_cell.angle_gamma   90.00
#
_symmetry.space_group_name_H-M   'P 1'
#
loop_
_entity.id
_entity.type
_entity.pdbx_description
1 polymer ?
#
loop_
_entity_poly.entity_id
_entity_poly.type
_entity_poly.pdbx_seq_one_letter_code
_entity_poly.pdbx_strand_id
1 'polypeptide(L)' 'MNGVMIQFFHWYHPGNLWNEFAEKASYLKQLGFTAVWFPPATKCFLGKEGRSYDVYDLYDLGGI' A
#
# COMPACT_ATOMS: atom_id res chain seq x y z
N MET A 1 -14.15 20.99 4.76
CA MET A 1 -13.19 20.01 5.31
C MET A 1 -12.06 19.90 4.31
N ASN A 2 -10.81 20.07 4.73
CA ASN A 2 -9.66 19.95 3.81
C ASN A 2 -9.29 18.48 3.66
N GLY A 3 -8.96 18.07 2.44
CA GLY A 3 -8.50 16.70 2.18
C GLY A 3 -7.04 16.54 2.59
N VAL A 4 -6.73 15.45 3.30
CA VAL A 4 -5.36 15.07 3.69
C VAL A 4 -5.10 13.65 3.23
N MET A 5 -4.01 13.47 2.49
CA MET A 5 -3.56 12.16 2.00
C MET A 5 -2.37 11.66 2.80
N ILE A 6 -2.32 10.35 3.06
CA ILE A 6 -1.18 9.67 3.67
C ILE A 6 -0.56 8.66 2.70
N GLN A 7 0.76 8.69 2.55
CA GLN A 7 1.52 7.59 1.95
C GLN A 7 1.67 6.48 2.99
N PHE A 8 1.01 5.35 2.78
CA PHE A 8 0.94 4.25 3.74
C PHE A 8 1.91 3.13 3.38
N PHE A 9 3.16 3.47 3.04
CA PHE A 9 4.22 2.49 2.81
C PHE A 9 5.59 3.15 2.90
N HIS A 10 6.62 2.35 3.22
CA HIS A 10 8.01 2.76 3.15
C HIS A 10 8.89 1.62 2.61
N TRP A 11 10.11 1.96 2.21
CA TRP A 11 11.01 1.09 1.44
C TRP A 11 11.44 -0.21 2.13
N TYR A 12 11.37 -0.24 3.46
CA TYR A 12 11.81 -1.36 4.31
C TYR A 12 10.65 -2.03 5.05
N HIS A 13 9.41 -1.85 4.55
CA HIS A 13 8.25 -2.45 5.20
C HIS A 13 8.32 -3.98 5.08
N PRO A 14 8.15 -4.75 6.17
CA PRO A 14 8.31 -6.20 6.19
C PRO A 14 7.20 -6.99 5.47
N GLY A 15 6.35 -6.34 4.65
CA GLY A 15 5.14 -6.90 4.05
C GLY A 15 3.89 -6.75 4.93
N ASN A 16 2.80 -7.46 4.60
CA ASN A 16 1.52 -7.47 5.33
C ASN A 16 0.74 -6.13 5.37
N LEU A 17 1.04 -5.23 4.44
CA LEU A 17 0.54 -3.85 4.45
C LEU A 17 -0.99 -3.75 4.44
N TRP A 18 -1.66 -4.63 3.70
CA TRP A 18 -3.12 -4.60 3.55
C TRP A 18 -3.85 -4.93 4.86
N ASN A 19 -3.37 -5.92 5.60
CA ASN A 19 -3.95 -6.29 6.90
C ASN A 19 -3.69 -5.20 7.93
N GLU A 20 -2.48 -4.65 7.98
CA GLU A 20 -2.17 -3.51 8.86
C GLU A 20 -3.01 -2.28 8.54
N PHE A 21 -3.26 -2.01 7.26
CA PHE A 21 -4.16 -0.94 6.85
C PHE A 21 -5.59 -1.19 7.33
N ALA A 22 -6.12 -2.41 7.15
CA ALA A 22 -7.46 -2.77 7.59
C ALA A 22 -7.64 -2.55 9.11
N GLU A 23 -6.63 -2.88 9.90
CA GLU A 23 -6.62 -2.66 11.35
C GLU A 23 -6.54 -1.17 11.72
N LYS A 24 -5.76 -0.38 10.96
CA LYS A 24 -5.50 1.04 11.26
C LYS A 24 -6.46 2.03 10.59
N ALA A 25 -7.31 1.58 9.65
CA ALA A 25 -8.17 2.46 8.85
C ALA A 25 -9.06 3.37 9.71
N SER A 26 -9.68 2.81 10.76
CA SER A 26 -10.53 3.56 11.70
C SER A 26 -9.75 4.63 12.44
N TYR A 27 -8.52 4.31 12.86
CA TYR A 27 -7.64 5.25 13.55
C TYR A 27 -7.18 6.38 12.62
N LEU A 28 -6.77 6.05 11.38
CA LEU A 28 -6.36 7.04 10.38
C LEU A 28 -7.49 8.02 10.05
N LYS A 29 -8.73 7.52 9.98
CA LYS A 29 -9.92 8.36 9.79
C LYS A 29 -10.15 9.31 10.97
N GLN A 30 -9.96 8.85 12.21
CA GLN A 30 -10.07 9.69 13.41
C GLN A 30 -9.00 10.79 13.45
N LEU A 31 -7.81 10.52 12.93
CA LEU A 31 -6.74 11.51 12.77
C LEU A 31 -7.01 12.55 11.66
N GLY A 32 -8.06 12.35 10.85
CA GLY A 32 -8.45 13.29 9.80
C GLY A 32 -7.87 13.01 8.41
N PHE A 33 -7.25 11.84 8.20
CA PHE A 33 -6.86 11.43 6.85
C PHE A 33 -8.09 11.08 6.01
N THR A 34 -8.13 11.59 4.79
CA THR A 34 -9.26 11.43 3.86
C THR A 34 -8.90 10.59 2.64
N ALA A 35 -7.61 10.38 2.38
CA ALA A 35 -7.12 9.57 1.27
C ALA A 35 -5.83 8.82 1.67
N VAL A 36 -5.60 7.68 1.01
CA VAL A 36 -4.44 6.82 1.25
C VAL A 36 -3.78 6.49 -0.08
N TRP A 37 -2.48 6.68 -0.16
CA TRP A 37 -1.65 6.25 -1.28
C TRP A 37 -0.93 4.95 -0.91
N PHE A 38 -1.30 3.87 -1.59
CA PHE A 38 -0.69 2.54 -1.48
C PHE A 38 0.47 2.37 -2.46
N PRO A 39 1.43 1.46 -2.19
CA PRO A 39 2.44 1.09 -3.16
C PRO A 39 1.77 0.40 -4.36
N PRO A 40 2.43 0.34 -5.54
CA PRO A 40 1.87 -0.37 -6.67
C PRO A 40 1.54 -1.82 -6.31
N ALA A 41 0.29 -2.24 -6.53
CA ALA A 41 -0.21 -3.57 -6.17
C ALA A 41 0.22 -4.68 -7.15
N THR A 42 1.02 -4.33 -8.16
CA THR A 42 1.49 -5.21 -9.23
C THR A 42 2.67 -6.06 -8.77
N LYS A 43 2.67 -7.36 -9.09
CA LYS A 43 3.83 -8.25 -8.89
C LYS A 43 5.07 -7.62 -9.52
N CYS A 44 6.10 -7.39 -8.70
CA CYS A 44 7.42 -7.07 -9.18
C CYS A 44 8.12 -8.36 -9.68
N PHE A 45 9.04 -8.21 -10.64
CA PHE A 45 9.91 -9.26 -11.17
C PHE A 45 10.65 -10.11 -10.09
N LEU A 46 10.84 -9.59 -8.87
CA LEU A 46 11.50 -10.25 -7.73
C LEU A 46 10.56 -10.99 -6.75
N GLY A 47 9.27 -11.15 -7.06
CA GLY A 47 8.33 -11.80 -6.13
C GLY A 47 8.16 -11.01 -4.82
N LYS A 48 8.22 -11.69 -3.65
CA LYS A 48 8.03 -11.08 -2.31
C LYS A 48 9.06 -10.00 -1.93
N GLU A 49 10.18 -9.92 -2.63
CA GLU A 49 11.27 -8.97 -2.38
C GLU A 49 11.20 -7.72 -3.29
N GLY A 50 10.23 -7.71 -4.20
CA GLY A 50 10.12 -6.68 -5.21
C GLY A 50 9.20 -5.53 -4.81
N ARG A 51 9.68 -4.30 -4.97
CA ARG A 51 8.97 -3.06 -4.55
C ARG A 51 8.02 -2.49 -5.60
N SER A 52 7.55 -3.33 -6.50
CA SER A 52 6.55 -3.08 -7.55
C SER A 52 6.87 -1.97 -8.56
N TYR A 53 8.12 -1.48 -8.65
CA TYR A 53 8.56 -0.54 -9.71
C TYR A 53 9.06 -1.23 -10.99
N ASP A 54 9.27 -2.55 -10.95
CA ASP A 54 9.52 -3.39 -12.13
C ASP A 54 8.21 -4.07 -12.55
N VAL A 55 7.35 -3.28 -13.21
CA VAL A 55 6.03 -3.71 -13.69
C VAL A 55 6.21 -4.79 -14.77
N TYR A 56 5.75 -6.02 -14.51
CA TYR A 56 5.76 -7.12 -15.48
C TYR A 56 4.36 -7.40 -16.08
N ASP A 57 3.27 -7.21 -15.32
CA ASP A 57 1.89 -7.34 -15.82
C ASP A 57 0.92 -6.44 -15.02
N LEU A 58 0.01 -5.76 -15.73
CA LEU A 58 -0.99 -4.84 -15.17
C LEU A 58 -2.29 -5.55 -14.71
N TYR A 59 -2.48 -6.82 -15.05
CA TYR A 59 -3.75 -7.55 -14.85
C TYR A 59 -3.71 -8.66 -13.79
N ASP A 60 -2.56 -8.94 -13.17
CA ASP A 60 -2.45 -9.94 -12.08
C ASP A 60 -2.46 -9.27 -10.70
N LEU A 61 -3.62 -9.30 -10.03
CA LEU A 61 -3.84 -8.79 -8.67
C LEU A 61 -3.48 -9.83 -7.57
N GLY A 62 -2.50 -10.70 -7.82
CA GLY A 62 -2.05 -11.76 -6.91
C GLY A 62 -0.80 -11.45 -6.08
N GLY A 63 -0.66 -10.23 -5.55
CA GLY A 63 0.42 -9.83 -4.65
C GLY A 63 -0.04 -9.76 -3.19
N ILE A 64 0.59 -10.57 -2.32
CA ILE A 64 0.43 -10.61 -0.86
C ILE A 64 0.81 -9.27 -0.23
#